data_AF-A0A345ZQ69-F1
#
_entry.id   AF-A0A345ZQ69-F1
#
_cell.length_a   1.000
_cell.length_b   1.000
_cell.length_c   1.000
_cell.angle_alpha   90.00
_cell.angle_beta   90.00
_cell.angle_gamma   90.00
#
_symmetry.space_group_name_H-M   'P 1'
#
loop_
_entity.id
_entity.type
_entity.pdbx_description
1 polymer ?
#
loop_
_entity_poly.entity_id
_entity_poly.type
_entity_poly.pdbx_seq_one_letter_code
_entity_poly.pdbx_strand_id
1 'polypeptide(L)'
;MLDVGDDLRRVWAHGYSIAELWGMSEPVTRGRSAVDQPHIIMWGILGIVEYQVDKGAGHQYLRERLSKSDWIAIGYPEPKTATSRLAIVPRIQNAKFGRKNSAIGDGAYNFVEARILHSILFKELTADR
;
A
#
# COMPACT_ATOMS: atom_id res chain seq x y z
N MET A 1 13.86 8.96 22.42
CA MET A 1 14.27 8.01 21.37
C MET A 1 13.04 7.18 21.05
N LEU A 2 12.19 7.67 20.13
CA LEU A 2 10.96 6.98 19.76
C LEU A 2 11.28 5.91 18.71
N ASP A 3 10.69 4.72 18.88
CA ASP A 3 10.97 3.50 18.14
C ASP A 3 10.46 3.67 16.69
N VAL A 4 11.28 3.31 15.70
CA VAL A 4 10.94 3.36 14.26
C VAL A 4 9.61 2.64 13.96
N GLY A 5 9.19 1.73 14.83
CA GLY A 5 7.90 1.03 14.77
C GLY A 5 6.65 1.90 14.98
N ASP A 6 6.70 2.96 15.80
CA ASP A 6 5.52 3.81 16.05
C ASP A 6 5.26 4.76 14.87
N ASP A 7 6.31 5.27 14.25
CA ASP A 7 6.22 6.07 13.02
C ASP A 7 5.58 5.24 11.89
N LEU A 8 6.01 3.99 11.72
CA LEU A 8 5.43 3.10 10.70
C LEU A 8 3.97 2.73 11.00
N ARG A 9 3.55 2.63 12.27
CA ARG A 9 2.14 2.40 12.63
C ARG A 9 1.26 3.57 12.25
N ARG A 10 1.70 4.80 12.53
CA ARG A 10 0.99 6.02 12.09
C ARG A 10 0.84 6.00 10.58
N VAL A 11 1.93 5.83 9.84
CA VAL A 11 1.92 5.81 8.38
C VAL A 11 1.04 4.69 7.81
N TRP A 12 1.16 3.48 8.34
CA TRP A 12 0.35 2.32 7.96
C TRP A 12 -1.15 2.58 8.11
N ALA A 13 -1.56 3.29 9.17
CA ALA A 13 -2.95 3.65 9.40
C ALA A 13 -3.52 4.57 8.31
N HIS A 14 -2.68 5.32 7.57
CA HIS A 14 -3.12 6.18 6.48
C HIS A 14 -3.13 5.51 5.09
N GLY A 15 -2.57 4.31 4.95
CA GLY A 15 -2.51 3.60 3.67
C GLY A 15 -3.77 2.80 3.33
N TYR A 16 -3.90 2.45 2.06
CA TYR A 16 -4.99 1.63 1.50
C TYR A 16 -4.60 0.15 1.53
N SER A 17 -5.54 -0.72 1.91
CA SER A 17 -5.38 -2.15 1.66
C SER A 17 -5.49 -2.46 0.18
N ILE A 18 -5.00 -3.63 -0.16
CA ILE A 18 -5.11 -4.21 -1.48
C ILE A 18 -6.59 -4.36 -1.92
N ALA A 19 -7.50 -4.71 -1.02
CA ALA A 19 -8.93 -4.82 -1.32
C ALA A 19 -9.58 -3.46 -1.63
N GLU A 20 -9.21 -2.41 -0.89
CA GLU A 20 -9.68 -1.03 -1.12
C GLU A 20 -9.22 -0.51 -2.49
N LEU A 21 -7.97 -0.80 -2.87
CA LEU A 21 -7.44 -0.40 -4.18
C LEU A 21 -8.12 -1.08 -5.38
N TRP A 22 -8.82 -2.20 -5.14
CA TRP A 22 -9.62 -2.89 -6.16
C TRP A 22 -11.12 -2.62 -6.06
N GLY A 23 -11.56 -1.63 -5.27
CA GLY A 23 -12.94 -1.18 -5.26
C GLY A 23 -13.95 -2.11 -4.59
N MET A 24 -13.49 -3.11 -3.81
CA MET A 24 -14.39 -4.05 -3.11
C MET A 24 -14.81 -3.57 -1.71
N SER A 25 -14.50 -2.32 -1.35
CA SER A 25 -14.84 -1.72 -0.05
C SER A 25 -14.96 -0.20 -0.17
N GLU A 26 -15.82 0.42 0.64
CA GLU A 26 -16.03 1.87 0.64
C GLU A 26 -14.70 2.63 0.85
N PRO A 27 -14.49 3.74 0.12
CA PRO A 27 -13.26 4.51 0.23
C PRO A 27 -13.13 5.13 1.62
N VAL A 28 -12.16 4.66 2.40
CA VAL A 28 -11.94 5.20 3.74
C VAL A 28 -11.35 6.61 3.60
N THR A 29 -12.05 7.61 4.15
CA THR A 29 -11.61 9.00 4.29
C THR A 29 -10.43 9.11 5.26
N ARG A 30 -9.26 8.62 4.86
CA ARG A 30 -8.02 8.70 5.65
C ARG A 30 -7.21 9.92 5.24
N GLY A 31 -6.57 10.56 6.24
CA GLY A 31 -5.87 11.85 6.14
C GLY A 31 -5.22 12.07 4.78
N ARG A 32 -5.81 12.97 4.00
CA ARG A 32 -5.32 13.35 2.69
C ARG A 32 -4.15 14.30 2.90
N SER A 33 -2.96 13.96 2.42
CA SER A 33 -2.01 15.02 2.04
C SER A 33 -2.74 15.94 1.08
N ALA A 34 -2.54 17.25 1.20
CA ALA A 34 -3.00 18.24 0.25
C ALA A 34 -2.22 18.14 -1.07
N VAL A 35 -2.21 16.94 -1.67
CA VAL A 35 -1.93 16.79 -3.09
C VAL A 35 -3.15 17.42 -3.76
N ASP A 36 -3.00 18.69 -4.11
CA ASP A 36 -4.04 19.60 -4.64
C ASP A 36 -4.59 19.18 -6.02
N GLN A 37 -4.20 18.00 -6.47
CA GLN A 37 -4.98 17.24 -7.42
C GLN A 37 -5.60 16.10 -6.63
N PRO A 38 -6.93 16.08 -6.39
CA PRO A 38 -7.57 14.80 -6.13
C PRO A 38 -7.10 13.93 -7.28
N HIS A 39 -6.24 12.95 -6.99
CA HIS A 39 -5.76 12.08 -8.04
C HIS A 39 -7.05 11.48 -8.59
N ILE A 40 -7.47 11.99 -9.76
CA ILE A 40 -8.48 11.40 -10.63
C ILE A 40 -8.05 9.96 -10.92
N ILE A 41 -6.81 9.58 -10.61
CA ILE A 41 -6.25 8.23 -10.55
C ILE A 41 -6.76 7.40 -9.37
N MET A 42 -7.01 7.94 -8.17
CA MET A 42 -7.56 7.16 -7.05
C MET A 42 -9.03 6.79 -7.29
N TRP A 43 -9.76 7.63 -8.02
CA TRP A 43 -11.13 7.36 -8.51
C TRP A 43 -11.15 6.73 -9.91
N GLY A 44 -10.09 6.91 -10.70
CA GLY A 44 -9.93 6.40 -12.07
C GLY A 44 -9.32 5.00 -12.13
N ILE A 45 -8.58 4.57 -11.10
CA ILE A 45 -8.30 3.15 -10.84
C ILE A 45 -9.61 2.42 -10.47
N LEU A 46 -10.58 3.13 -9.87
CA LEU A 46 -11.90 2.56 -9.60
C LEU A 46 -12.81 2.53 -10.84
N GLY A 47 -12.66 3.47 -11.80
CA GLY A 47 -13.52 3.55 -13.00
C GLY A 47 -12.97 2.99 -14.32
N ILE A 48 -11.65 2.94 -14.52
CA ILE A 48 -11.03 2.48 -15.78
C ILE A 48 -10.66 0.97 -15.72
N VAL A 49 -10.68 0.39 -14.51
CA VAL A 49 -10.15 -0.96 -14.27
C VAL A 49 -11.24 -2.02 -14.20
N GLU A 50 -12.54 -1.69 -14.13
CA GLU A 50 -13.59 -2.72 -14.30
C GLU A 50 -13.44 -3.51 -15.61
N TYR A 51 -12.83 -2.90 -16.66
CA TYR A 51 -12.52 -3.58 -17.92
C TYR A 51 -11.10 -4.22 -17.99
N GLN A 52 -10.21 -3.89 -17.05
CA GLN A 52 -8.78 -4.29 -17.08
C GLN A 52 -8.36 -5.16 -15.86
N VAL A 53 -9.20 -5.27 -14.81
CA VAL A 53 -9.02 -6.20 -13.69
C VAL A 53 -8.99 -7.64 -14.21
N ASP A 54 -9.73 -7.92 -15.29
CA ASP A 54 -9.84 -9.25 -15.91
C ASP A 54 -8.54 -9.73 -16.60
N LYS A 55 -7.53 -8.86 -16.77
CA LYS A 55 -6.25 -9.18 -17.46
C LYS A 55 -4.97 -8.92 -16.65
N GLY A 56 -5.06 -8.70 -15.34
CA GLY A 56 -3.88 -8.53 -14.48
C GLY A 56 -3.20 -7.14 -14.56
N ALA A 57 -3.81 -6.17 -15.23
CA ALA A 57 -3.30 -4.80 -15.33
C ALA A 57 -3.14 -4.12 -13.96
N GLY A 58 -4.01 -4.44 -13.00
CA GLY A 58 -3.90 -3.93 -11.63
C GLY A 58 -2.62 -4.37 -10.91
N HIS A 59 -2.16 -5.61 -11.14
CA HIS A 59 -0.90 -6.09 -10.58
C HIS A 59 0.29 -5.38 -11.22
N GLN A 60 0.27 -5.22 -12.55
CA GLN A 60 1.32 -4.52 -13.26
C GLN A 60 1.42 -3.05 -12.81
N TYR A 61 0.29 -2.35 -12.70
CA TYR A 61 0.25 -0.97 -12.22
C TYR A 61 0.90 -0.83 -10.84
N LEU A 62 0.49 -1.65 -9.86
CA LEU A 62 1.06 -1.58 -8.51
C LEU A 62 2.55 -1.93 -8.48
N ARG A 63 3.00 -2.92 -9.28
CA ARG A 63 4.43 -3.20 -9.44
C ARG A 63 5.20 -1.99 -9.94
N GLU A 64 4.69 -1.32 -10.97
CA GLU A 64 5.32 -0.14 -11.55
C GLU A 64 5.40 1.02 -10.55
N ARG A 65 4.34 1.26 -9.77
CA ARG A 65 4.34 2.32 -8.74
C ARG A 65 5.28 2.03 -7.58
N LEU A 66 5.33 0.77 -7.11
CA LEU A 66 6.24 0.36 -6.04
C LEU A 66 7.70 0.34 -6.51
N SER A 67 7.97 -0.08 -7.74
CA SER A 67 9.34 -0.14 -8.30
C SER A 67 9.94 1.25 -8.50
N LYS A 68 9.12 2.22 -8.94
CA LYS A 68 9.50 3.65 -9.03
C LYS A 68 9.56 4.36 -7.69
N SER A 69 9.04 3.73 -6.63
CA SER A 69 8.88 4.35 -5.30
C SER A 69 8.00 5.60 -5.31
N ASP A 70 7.10 5.69 -6.30
CA ASP A 70 5.97 6.62 -6.26
C ASP A 70 5.10 6.26 -5.05
N TRP A 71 4.89 4.96 -4.86
CA TRP A 71 4.09 4.38 -3.78
C TRP A 71 4.98 3.53 -2.88
N ILE A 72 4.61 3.44 -1.61
CA ILE A 72 5.30 2.67 -0.58
C ILE A 72 4.29 1.70 0.04
N ALA A 73 4.70 0.44 0.21
CA ALA A 73 3.94 -0.57 0.90
C ALA A 73 4.56 -0.82 2.28
N ILE A 74 3.70 -0.94 3.30
CA ILE A 74 4.09 -1.25 4.68
C ILE A 74 3.22 -2.41 5.15
N GLY A 75 3.82 -3.45 5.74
CA GLY A 75 3.07 -4.61 6.23
C GLY A 75 3.84 -5.40 7.28
N TYR A 76 3.23 -6.47 7.77
CA TYR A 76 3.88 -7.41 8.69
C TYR A 76 4.50 -8.56 7.88
N PRO A 77 5.76 -8.94 8.13
CA PRO A 77 6.33 -10.15 7.54
C PRO A 77 5.48 -11.39 7.89
N GLU A 78 5.27 -12.27 6.91
CA GLU A 78 4.60 -13.55 7.09
C GLU A 78 5.65 -14.65 7.37
N PRO A 79 5.45 -15.52 8.39
CA PRO A 79 4.30 -15.59 9.28
C PRO A 79 4.27 -14.44 10.31
N LYS A 80 3.08 -13.88 10.54
CA LYS A 80 2.86 -12.85 11.56
C LYS A 80 2.82 -13.53 12.94
N THR A 81 3.70 -13.09 13.83
CA THR A 81 3.79 -13.51 15.23
C THR A 81 3.44 -12.34 16.16
N ALA A 82 3.29 -12.61 17.46
CA ALA A 82 3.00 -11.57 18.44
C ALA A 82 4.09 -10.48 18.54
N THR A 83 5.33 -10.79 18.13
CA THR A 83 6.47 -9.87 18.13
C THR A 83 6.75 -9.26 16.76
N SER A 84 5.98 -9.61 15.73
CA SER A 84 6.15 -9.07 14.38
C SER A 84 5.92 -7.56 14.38
N ARG A 85 6.87 -6.83 13.80
CA ARG A 85 6.81 -5.38 13.63
C ARG A 85 6.41 -5.03 12.20
N LEU A 86 5.81 -3.85 12.04
CA LEU A 86 5.60 -3.29 10.70
C LEU A 86 6.95 -3.02 10.06
N ALA A 87 7.04 -3.32 8.77
CA ALA A 87 8.20 -3.04 7.95
C ALA A 87 7.75 -2.46 6.61
N ILE A 88 8.62 -1.65 6.01
CA ILE A 88 8.47 -1.26 4.61
C ILE A 88 8.72 -2.51 3.77
N VAL A 89 7.77 -2.84 2.89
CA VAL A 89 7.90 -3.95 1.96
C VAL A 89 9.00 -3.59 0.96
N PRO A 90 10.03 -4.44 0.79
CA PRO A 90 11.10 -4.18 -0.17
C PRO A 90 10.54 -4.20 -1.60
N ARG A 91 11.30 -3.66 -2.54
CA ARG A 91 10.93 -3.74 -3.97
C ARG A 91 11.02 -5.19 -4.43
N ILE A 92 9.87 -5.80 -4.73
CA ILE A 92 9.77 -7.16 -5.24
C ILE A 92 9.41 -7.09 -6.73
N GLN A 93 10.32 -7.51 -7.61
CA GLN A 93 10.17 -7.37 -9.07
C GLN A 93 8.89 -8.03 -9.61
N ASN A 94 8.58 -9.23 -9.12
CA ASN A 94 7.43 -10.02 -9.55
C ASN A 94 6.35 -10.11 -8.47
N ALA A 95 6.16 -9.03 -7.69
CA ALA A 95 5.20 -9.00 -6.60
C ALA A 95 3.81 -9.46 -7.05
N LYS A 96 3.20 -10.32 -6.25
CA LYS A 96 1.80 -10.70 -6.32
C LYS A 96 1.07 -9.99 -5.19
N PHE A 97 -0.19 -9.67 -5.44
CA PHE A 97 -1.04 -8.92 -4.53
C PHE A 97 -2.25 -9.79 -4.19
N GLY A 98 -2.41 -10.10 -2.91
CA GLY A 98 -3.49 -10.92 -2.40
C GLY A 98 -4.56 -10.04 -1.75
N ARG A 99 -5.81 -10.20 -2.20
CA ARG A 99 -6.97 -9.50 -1.60
C ARG A 99 -7.17 -9.93 -0.15
N LYS A 100 -7.21 -11.25 0.05
CA LYS A 100 -7.38 -11.85 1.37
C LYS A 100 -6.16 -11.51 2.23
N ASN A 101 -6.39 -10.95 3.42
CA ASN A 101 -5.38 -10.45 4.35
C ASN A 101 -4.49 -9.32 3.81
N SER A 102 -4.84 -8.70 2.67
CA SER A 102 -4.02 -7.64 2.05
C SER A 102 -2.55 -8.05 1.91
N ALA A 103 -2.30 -9.15 1.21
CA ALA A 103 -0.96 -9.74 1.10
C ALA A 103 -0.16 -9.13 -0.06
N ILE A 104 1.16 -8.99 0.11
CA ILE A 104 2.10 -8.60 -0.94
C ILE A 104 3.34 -9.50 -0.84
N GLY A 105 3.75 -10.12 -1.94
CA GLY A 105 4.93 -10.98 -1.93
C GLY A 105 5.18 -11.72 -3.24
N ASP A 106 6.25 -12.50 -3.31
CA ASP A 106 6.56 -13.38 -4.44
C ASP A 106 6.39 -14.87 -4.14
N GLY A 107 6.00 -15.21 -2.90
CA GLY A 107 5.91 -16.58 -2.40
C GLY A 107 7.13 -17.00 -1.58
N ALA A 108 8.26 -16.30 -1.69
CA ALA A 108 9.43 -16.48 -0.82
C ALA A 108 9.43 -15.46 0.32
N TYR A 109 9.12 -14.20 0.00
CA TYR A 109 8.96 -13.12 0.97
C TYR A 109 7.56 -12.54 0.86
N ASN A 110 6.76 -12.73 1.91
CA ASN A 110 5.39 -12.26 1.94
C ASN A 110 5.17 -11.33 3.13
N PHE A 111 4.29 -10.37 2.90
CA PHE A 111 3.83 -9.43 3.90
C PHE A 111 2.31 -9.47 3.93
N VAL A 112 1.74 -9.44 5.13
CA VAL A 112 0.30 -9.45 5.37
C VAL A 112 -0.15 -8.18 6.07
N GLU A 113 -1.46 -7.91 5.98
CA GLU A 113 -2.09 -6.66 6.39
C GLU A 113 -1.38 -5.45 5.78
N ALA A 114 -0.86 -5.61 4.56
CA ALA A 114 -0.10 -4.58 3.89
C ALA A 114 -1.00 -3.39 3.55
N ARG A 115 -0.46 -2.20 3.72
CA ARG A 115 -1.09 -0.92 3.37
C ARG A 115 -0.17 -0.19 2.41
N ILE A 116 -0.75 0.35 1.33
CA ILE A 116 -0.02 1.09 0.31
C ILE A 116 -0.44 2.55 0.36
N LEU A 117 0.53 3.45 0.33
CA LEU A 117 0.32 4.89 0.33
C LEU A 117 1.30 5.60 -0.62
N HIS A 118 0.99 6.85 -0.95
CA HIS A 118 1.88 7.69 -1.75
C HIS A 118 3.14 8.07 -0.96
N SER A 119 4.29 8.14 -1.65
CA SER A 119 5.56 8.50 -1.03
C SER A 119 5.60 9.93 -0.49
N ILE A 120 4.79 10.85 -1.04
CA ILE A 120 4.63 12.21 -0.51
C ILE A 120 4.01 12.17 0.89
N LEU A 121 2.88 11.49 1.05
CA LEU A 121 2.22 11.33 2.35
C LEU A 121 3.13 10.59 3.35
N PHE A 122 3.86 9.58 2.89
CA PHE A 122 4.88 8.92 3.71
C PHE A 122 5.91 9.92 4.24
N LYS A 123 6.45 10.78 3.37
CA LYS A 123 7.42 11.81 3.76
C LYS A 123 6.81 12.81 4.73
N GLU A 124 5.62 13.34 4.46
CA GLU A 124 4.95 14.29 5.36
C GLU A 124 4.74 13.70 6.76
N LEU A 125 4.20 12.50 6.84
CA LEU A 125 3.93 11.81 8.12
C LEU A 125 5.20 11.42 8.89
N THR A 126 6.35 11.34 8.21
CA THR A 126 7.65 11.02 8.82
C THR A 126 8.55 12.25 9.00
N ALA A 127 8.20 13.38 8.38
CA ALA A 127 8.95 14.64 8.40
C ALA A 127 8.43 15.66 9.42
N ASP A 128 7.26 15.45 10.05
CA ASP A 128 6.73 16.21 11.21
C ASP A 128 7.62 16.08 12.47
N ARG A 129 8.93 16.34 12.33
CA ARG A 129 9.95 16.32 13.37
C ARG A 129 10.55 17.71 13.55
#